data_AF-A0A9D1GMM7-F1
#
_entry.id   AF-A0A9D1GMM7-F1
#
_cell.length_a   1.000
_cell.length_b   1.000
_cell.length_c   1.000
_cell.angle_alpha   90.00
_cell.angle_beta   90.00
_cell.angle_gamma   90.00
#
_symmetry.space_group_name_H-M   'P 1'
#
loop_
_entity.id
_entity.type
_entity.pdbx_description
1 polymer ?
#
loop_
_entity_poly.entity_id
_entity_poly.type
_entity_poly.pdbx_seq_one_letter_code
_entity_poly.pdbx_strand_id
1 'polypeptide(L)' 'MDRMEKIYREFGVMMTGDRIYEDPSVSYADICAELGVLPEELDRVLLRELGYTGEELMAEYRKGCSEE' A
#
# COMPACT_ATOMS: atom_id res chain seq x y z
N MET A 1 10.26 15.47 -9.53
CA MET A 1 9.52 14.46 -8.74
C MET A 1 9.34 13.27 -9.65
N ASP A 2 9.96 12.16 -9.31
CA ASP A 2 9.79 10.90 -10.01
C ASP A 2 8.34 10.44 -9.85
N ARG A 3 7.77 9.88 -10.94
CA ARG A 3 6.38 9.37 -10.95
C ARG A 3 6.14 8.39 -9.80
N MET A 4 7.14 7.58 -9.47
CA MET A 4 7.09 6.57 -8.40
C MET A 4 6.98 7.19 -7.00
N GLU A 5 7.69 8.29 -6.73
CA GLU A 5 7.64 8.99 -5.44
C GLU A 5 6.23 9.54 -5.18
N LYS A 6 5.55 10.03 -6.23
CA LYS A 6 4.18 10.50 -6.12
C LYS A 6 3.22 9.35 -5.81
N ILE A 7 3.35 8.23 -6.52
CA ILE A 7 2.54 7.02 -6.33
C ILE A 7 2.72 6.46 -4.91
N TYR A 8 3.95 6.34 -4.43
CA TYR A 8 4.26 5.89 -3.07
C TYR A 8 3.61 6.79 -2.02
N ARG A 9 3.64 8.11 -2.23
CA ARG A 9 3.01 9.08 -1.33
C ARG A 9 1.48 9.00 -1.35
N GLU A 10 0.86 8.83 -2.52
CA GLU A 10 -0.58 8.58 -2.62
C GLU A 10 -0.99 7.26 -1.95
N PHE A 11 -0.22 6.19 -2.17
CA PHE A 11 -0.42 4.91 -1.50
C PHE A 11 -0.40 5.06 0.03
N GLY A 12 0.59 5.77 0.57
CA GLY A 12 0.68 6.05 2.00
C GLY A 12 -0.51 6.85 2.54
N VAL A 13 -1.01 7.82 1.77
CA VAL A 13 -2.22 8.60 2.13
C VAL A 13 -3.48 7.73 2.10
N MET A 14 -3.63 6.83 1.13
CA MET A 14 -4.78 5.92 1.10
C MET A 14 -4.72 4.89 2.23
N MET A 15 -3.54 4.36 2.54
CA MET A 15 -3.33 3.44 3.67
C MET A 15 -3.65 4.12 5.01
N THR A 16 -3.18 5.34 5.26
CA THR A 16 -3.30 5.98 6.59
C THR A 16 -4.50 6.90 6.74
N GLY A 17 -4.87 7.62 5.68
CA GLY A 17 -5.96 8.58 5.65
C GLY A 17 -7.31 7.93 5.32
N ASP A 18 -7.38 7.24 4.19
CA ASP A 18 -8.62 6.55 3.75
C ASP A 18 -8.82 5.19 4.43
N ARG A 19 -7.76 4.65 5.05
CA ARG A 19 -7.75 3.35 5.71
C ARG A 19 -8.33 2.25 4.84
N ILE A 20 -7.96 2.24 3.57
CA ILE A 20 -8.37 1.23 2.57
C ILE A 20 -8.09 -0.22 3.02
N TYR A 21 -7.17 -0.41 3.97
CA TYR A 21 -6.89 -1.72 4.57
C TYR A 21 -8.08 -2.25 5.39
N GLU A 22 -8.96 -1.40 5.92
CA GLU A 22 -10.15 -1.83 6.68
C GLU A 22 -11.19 -2.50 5.77
N ASP A 23 -11.24 -2.13 4.49
CA ASP A 23 -12.16 -2.75 3.54
C ASP A 23 -11.60 -4.11 3.08
N PRO A 24 -12.29 -5.23 3.35
CA PRO A 24 -11.80 -6.56 2.97
C PRO A 24 -11.96 -6.86 1.47
N SER A 25 -12.74 -6.06 0.75
CA SER A 25 -12.92 -6.18 -0.71
C SER A 25 -11.77 -5.52 -1.47
N VAL A 26 -11.10 -4.54 -0.86
CA VAL A 26 -9.95 -3.88 -1.45
C VAL A 26 -8.70 -4.74 -1.27
N SER A 27 -8.06 -5.09 -2.39
CA SER A 27 -6.78 -5.79 -2.41
C SER A 27 -5.65 -4.86 -2.85
N TYR A 28 -4.40 -5.22 -2.52
CA TYR A 28 -3.22 -4.47 -2.95
C TYR A 28 -3.16 -4.30 -4.47
N ALA A 29 -3.59 -5.32 -5.22
CA ALA A 29 -3.68 -5.27 -6.68
C ALA A 29 -4.67 -4.19 -7.18
N ASP A 30 -5.83 -4.04 -6.55
CA ASP A 30 -6.81 -3.00 -6.89
C ASP A 30 -6.24 -1.61 -6.64
N ILE A 31 -5.55 -1.42 -5.52
CA ILE A 31 -4.89 -0.16 -5.17
C ILE A 31 -3.80 0.18 -6.21
N CYS A 32 -3.01 -0.82 -6.61
CA CYS A 32 -2.01 -0.64 -7.66
C CYS A 32 -2.65 -0.29 -9.01
N ALA A 33 -3.76 -0.94 -9.36
CA ALA A 33 -4.51 -0.65 -10.58
C ALA A 33 -5.08 0.78 -10.58
N GLU A 34 -5.62 1.24 -9.44
CA GLU A 34 -6.13 2.60 -9.26
C GLU A 34 -5.02 3.66 -9.38
N LEU A 35 -3.86 3.37 -8.79
CA LEU A 35 -2.65 4.22 -8.89
C LEU A 35 -1.99 4.16 -10.28
N GLY A 36 -2.41 3.23 -11.14
CA GLY A 36 -1.82 3.01 -12.46
C GLY A 36 -0.34 2.57 -12.37
N VAL A 37 -0.01 1.75 -11.37
CA VAL A 37 1.32 1.19 -11.12
C VAL A 37 1.27 -0.33 -11.10
N LEU A 38 2.37 -0.98 -11.48
CA LEU A 38 2.48 -2.42 -11.30
C LEU A 38 2.79 -2.73 -9.84
N PRO A 39 2.18 -3.78 -9.25
CA PRO A 39 2.47 -4.18 -7.88
C PRO A 39 3.96 -4.44 -7.67
N GLU A 40 4.64 -5.08 -8.63
CA GLU A 40 6.09 -5.35 -8.57
C GLU A 40 6.96 -4.07 -8.49
N GLU A 41 6.52 -2.99 -9.15
CA GLU A 41 7.22 -1.70 -9.16
C GLU A 41 7.09 -1.01 -7.80
N LEU A 42 5.89 -1.03 -7.22
CA LEU A 42 5.63 -0.47 -5.90
C LEU A 42 6.26 -1.33 -4.79
N ASP A 43 6.23 -2.65 -4.94
CA ASP A 43 6.88 -3.61 -4.06
C ASP A 43 8.38 -3.37 -3.93
N ARG A 44 9.07 -3.11 -5.04
CA ARG A 44 10.50 -2.78 -5.00
C ARG A 44 10.80 -1.57 -4.14
N VAL A 45 9.92 -0.58 -4.13
CA VAL A 45 10.06 0.62 -3.30
C VAL A 45 9.73 0.30 -1.85
N LEU A 46 8.62 -0.39 -1.60
CA LEU A 46 8.18 -0.79 -0.27
C LEU A 46 9.19 -1.71 0.43
N LEU A 47 9.72 -2.71 -0.28
CA LEU A 47 10.77 -3.58 0.21
C LEU A 47 12.06 -2.82 0.53
N ARG A 48 12.37 -1.78 -0.24
CA ARG A 48 13.58 -0.96 -0.01
C ARG A 48 13.44 -0.05 1.21
N GLU A 49 12.28 0.56 1.38
CA GLU A 49 12.03 1.56 2.44
C GLU A 49 11.61 0.91 3.77
N LEU A 50 10.75 -0.10 3.70
CA LEU A 50 10.06 -0.70 4.85
C LEU A 50 10.41 -2.17 5.05
N GLY A 51 10.94 -2.84 4.03
CA GLY A 51 11.25 -4.27 4.09
C GLY A 51 10.05 -5.20 3.90
N TYR A 52 8.90 -4.66 3.51
CA TYR A 52 7.66 -5.41 3.28
C TYR A 52 7.17 -5.26 1.85
N THR A 53 6.54 -6.31 1.35
CA THR A 53 5.70 -6.22 0.15
C THR A 53 4.43 -5.43 0.44
N GLY A 54 3.75 -4.91 -0.59
CA GLY A 54 2.49 -4.20 -0.36
C GLY A 54 1.39 -5.08 0.20
N GLU A 55 1.34 -6.36 -0.20
CA GLU A 55 0.43 -7.34 0.39
C GLU A 55 0.71 -7.60 1.87
N GLU A 56 1.98 -7.82 2.24
CA GLU A 56 2.36 -7.99 3.65
C GLU A 56 2.04 -6.75 4.46
N LEU A 57 2.33 -5.57 3.92
CA LEU A 57 2.05 -4.31 4.59
C LEU A 57 0.54 -4.15 4.86
N MET A 58 -0.32 -4.42 3.87
CA MET A 58 -1.77 -4.43 4.07
C MET A 58 -2.20 -5.42 5.15
N ALA A 59 -1.63 -6.63 5.15
CA ALA A 59 -1.96 -7.66 6.13
C ALA A 59 -1.55 -7.24 7.56
N GLU A 60 -0.39 -6.61 7.72
CA GLU A 60 0.09 -6.10 9.00
C GLU A 60 -0.76 -4.91 9.49
N TYR A 61 -1.16 -3.99 8.60
CA TYR A 61 -2.10 -2.93 8.96
C TYR A 61 -3.46 -3.48 9.40
N ARG A 62 -3.99 -4.50 8.71
CA ARG A 62 -5.24 -5.20 9.10
C ARG A 62 -5.13 -5.88 10.47
N LYS A 63 -3.99 -6.53 10.75
CA LYS A 63 -3.74 -7.15 12.06
C LYS A 63 -3.59 -6.10 13.16
N GLY A 64 -2.77 -5.08 12.94
CA GLY A 64 -2.49 -4.03 13.91
C GLY A 64 -3.72 -3.22 14.31
N CYS A 65 -4.69 -3.05 13.40
CA CYS A 65 -5.96 -2.39 13.70
C CYS A 65 -6.89 -3.21 14.61
N SER A 66 -6.57 -4.49 14.89
CA SER A 66 -7.33 -5.31 15.87
C SER A 66 -6.86 -5.12 17.32
N GLU A 67 -5.79 -4.36 17.56
CA GLU A 67 -5.30 -4.04 18.91
C GLU A 67 -5.38 -2.54 19.20
N GLU A 68 -6.59 -2.00 19.45
CA GLU A 68 -6.83 -0.79 20.26
C GLU A 68 -8.26 -0.74 20.81
#